data_AF-A0AAV2DXH1-F1
#
_entry.id   AF-A0AAV2DXH1-F1
#
_cell.length_a   1.000
_cell.length_b   1.000
_cell.length_c   1.000
_cell.angle_alpha   90.00
_cell.angle_beta   90.00
_cell.angle_gamma   90.00
#
_symmetry.space_group_name_H-M   'P 1'
#
loop_
_entity.id
_entity.type
_entity.pdbx_description
1 polymer ?
#
loop_
_entity_poly.entity_id
_entity_poly.type
_entity_poly.pdbx_seq_one_letter_code
_entity_poly.pdbx_strand_id
1 'polypeptide(L)' 'MLGEKVIHTIVTDGDKVMQNAIQNVFPHATHRLCAWHLSNNIKSNVKNKPEFVEGWSKFEDGDHMEVEFEEKWRALL' A
#
# COMPACT_ATOMS: atom_id res chain seq x y z
N MET A 1 -11.24 32.14 12.12
CA MET A 1 -10.90 31.32 10.94
C MET A 1 -10.18 30.10 11.46
N LEU A 2 -10.78 28.91 11.37
CA LEU A 2 -10.07 27.67 11.70
C LEU A 2 -8.93 27.54 10.68
N GLY A 3 -7.69 27.46 11.16
CA GLY A 3 -6.52 27.31 10.30
C GLY A 3 -6.70 26.12 9.37
N GLU A 4 -6.36 26.30 8.09
CA GLU A 4 -6.51 25.27 7.09
C GLU A 4 -5.73 24.01 7.51
N LYS A 5 -6.46 22.92 7.74
CA LYS A 5 -5.85 21.63 8.08
C LYS A 5 -5.18 21.08 6.82
N VAL A 6 -3.87 21.11 6.78
CA VAL A 6 -3.09 20.52 5.68
C VAL A 6 -3.16 19.00 5.76
N ILE A 7 -3.51 18.36 4.65
CA ILE A 7 -3.48 16.90 4.52
C ILE A 7 -2.11 16.48 3.99
N HIS A 8 -1.33 15.79 4.81
CA HIS A 8 0.02 15.34 4.44
C HIS A 8 0.05 13.97 3.78
N THR A 9 -0.84 13.06 4.19
CA THR A 9 -0.86 11.67 3.72
C THR A 9 -2.29 11.20 3.55
N ILE A 10 -2.55 10.49 2.45
CA ILE A 10 -3.84 9.87 2.16
C ILE A 10 -3.60 8.39 1.87
N VAL A 11 -4.32 7.53 2.57
CA VAL A 11 -4.24 6.07 2.45
C VAL A 11 -5.52 5.57 1.78
N THR A 12 -5.40 4.87 0.65
CA THR A 12 -6.55 4.31 -0.09
C THR A 12 -6.32 2.86 -0.47
N ASP A 13 -7.38 2.18 -0.91
CA ASP A 13 -7.30 0.83 -1.50
C ASP A 13 -6.59 0.81 -2.88
N GLY A 14 -6.32 1.97 -3.47
CA GLY A 14 -5.70 2.10 -4.78
C GLY A 14 -6.67 2.19 -5.95
N ASP A 15 -7.96 2.44 -5.70
CA ASP A 15 -8.92 2.70 -6.77
C ASP A 15 -8.45 3.84 -7.69
N LYS A 16 -8.52 3.61 -9.00
CA LYS A 16 -7.97 4.54 -10.01
C LYS A 16 -8.71 5.87 -10.05
N VAL A 17 -10.03 5.86 -9.83
CA VAL A 17 -10.83 7.09 -9.80
C VAL A 17 -10.48 7.89 -8.55
N MET A 18 -10.34 7.23 -7.41
CA MET A 18 -9.88 7.86 -6.17
C MET A 18 -8.47 8.43 -6.30
N GLN A 19 -7.52 7.70 -6.90
CA GLN A 19 -6.17 8.20 -7.14
C GLN A 19 -6.19 9.51 -7.95
N ASN A 20 -6.97 9.56 -9.04
CA ASN A 20 -7.12 10.77 -9.86
C ASN A 20 -7.77 11.91 -9.08
N ALA A 21 -8.84 11.63 -8.32
CA ALA A 21 -9.51 12.65 -7.53
C ALA A 21 -8.57 13.25 -6.47
N ILE A 22 -7.78 12.42 -5.80
CA ILE A 22 -6.83 12.88 -4.79
C ILE A 22 -5.71 13.69 -5.43
N GLN A 23 -5.18 13.28 -6.60
CA GLN A 23 -4.16 14.07 -7.29
C GLN A 23 -4.66 15.47 -7.67
N ASN A 24 -5.96 15.60 -7.98
CA ASN A 24 -6.58 16.89 -8.30
C ASN A 24 -6.88 17.75 -7.06
N VAL A 25 -7.37 17.14 -5.97
CA VAL A 25 -7.84 17.87 -4.77
C VAL A 25 -6.73 18.08 -3.74
N PHE A 26 -5.81 17.13 -3.62
CA PHE A 26 -4.71 17.11 -2.65
C PHE A 26 -3.36 16.81 -3.32
N PRO A 27 -2.92 17.64 -4.29
CA PRO A 27 -1.73 17.37 -5.11
C PRO A 27 -0.42 17.26 -4.31
N HIS A 28 -0.39 17.76 -3.07
CA HIS A 28 0.78 17.74 -2.19
C HIS A 28 0.73 16.63 -1.14
N ALA A 29 -0.37 15.90 -1.03
CA ALA A 29 -0.44 14.78 -0.10
C ALA A 29 0.40 13.62 -0.64
N THR A 30 1.06 12.88 0.26
CA THR A 30 1.67 11.60 -0.07
C THR A 30 0.58 10.54 -0.19
N HIS A 31 0.50 9.88 -1.35
CA HIS A 31 -0.48 8.80 -1.55
C HIS A 31 0.14 7.47 -1.16
N ARG A 32 -0.54 6.72 -0.30
CA ARG A 32 -0.13 5.37 0.12
C ARG A 32 -1.26 4.37 -0.12
N LEU A 33 -0.90 3.12 -0.38
CA LEU A 33 -1.86 2.02 -0.38
C LEU A 33 -2.13 1.58 1.06
N CYS A 34 -3.38 1.21 1.32
CA CYS A 34 -3.77 0.58 2.56
C CYS A 34 -3.17 -0.82 2.62
N ALA A 35 -2.27 -1.06 3.58
CA ALA A 35 -1.59 -2.35 3.75
C ALA A 35 -2.58 -3.51 3.86
N TRP A 36 -3.69 -3.32 4.60
CA TRP A 36 -4.73 -4.33 4.76
C TRP A 36 -5.42 -4.68 3.43
N HIS A 37 -5.81 -3.67 2.64
CA HIS A 37 -6.40 -3.92 1.31
C HIS A 37 -5.40 -4.55 0.35
N LEU A 38 -4.14 -4.10 0.36
CA LEU A 38 -3.08 -4.68 -0.45
C LEU A 38 -2.88 -6.17 -0.12
N SER A 39 -2.84 -6.53 1.16
CA SER A 39 -2.70 -7.92 1.59
C SER A 39 -3.89 -8.78 1.19
N ASN A 40 -5.11 -8.30 1.42
CA ASN A 40 -6.31 -9.01 0.99
C ASN A 40 -6.35 -9.22 -0.53
N ASN A 41 -5.90 -8.23 -1.30
CA ASN A 41 -5.82 -8.32 -2.75
C ASN A 41 -4.81 -9.40 -3.19
N ILE A 42 -3.63 -9.45 -2.58
CA ILE A 42 -2.61 -10.47 -2.83
C ILE A 42 -3.14 -11.87 -2.48
N LYS A 43 -3.68 -12.05 -1.26
CA LYS A 43 -4.21 -13.32 -0.78
C LYS A 43 -5.36 -13.83 -1.65
N SER A 44 -6.20 -12.93 -2.18
CA SER A 44 -7.36 -13.30 -3.01
C SER A 44 -7.00 -13.66 -4.44
N ASN A 45 -6.08 -12.90 -5.06
CA ASN A 45 -5.77 -13.02 -6.49
C ASN A 45 -4.56 -13.90 -6.80
N VAL A 46 -3.65 -14.10 -5.83
CA VAL A 46 -2.40 -14.88 -6.01
C VAL A 46 -2.47 -16.23 -5.26
N LYS A 47 -3.67 -16.66 -4.84
CA LYS A 47 -3.92 -17.90 -4.08
C LYS A 47 -3.39 -19.19 -4.71
N ASN A 48 -3.08 -19.18 -6.01
CA ASN A 48 -2.49 -20.32 -6.73
C ASN A 48 -0.95 -20.41 -6.59
N LYS A 49 -0.31 -19.49 -5.85
CA LYS A 49 1.11 -19.51 -5.53
C LYS A 49 1.31 -19.53 -4.01
N PRO A 50 1.19 -20.69 -3.36
CA PRO A 50 1.21 -20.79 -1.90
C PRO A 50 2.53 -20.30 -1.27
N GLU A 51 3.67 -20.54 -1.92
CA GLU A 51 4.98 -20.08 -1.45
C GLU A 51 5.07 -18.55 -1.42
N PHE A 52 4.50 -17.90 -2.45
CA PHE A 52 4.42 -16.44 -2.52
C PHE A 52 3.53 -15.90 -1.39
N VAL A 53 2.35 -16.49 -1.18
CA VAL A 53 1.39 -16.05 -0.16
C VAL A 53 1.95 -16.27 1.25
N GLU A 54 2.68 -17.36 1.49
CA GLU A 54 3.37 -17.61 2.75
C GLU A 54 4.48 -16.59 2.99
N GLY A 55 5.31 -16.33 1.99
CA GLY A 55 6.36 -15.33 2.05
C GLY A 55 5.83 -13.90 2.28
N TRP A 56 4.73 -13.55 1.60
CA TRP A 56 4.00 -12.30 1.83
C TRP A 56 3.46 -12.20 3.26
N SER A 57 2.87 -13.28 3.79
CA SER A 57 2.30 -13.26 5.14
C SER A 57 3.37 -13.03 6.22
N LYS A 58 4.57 -13.62 6.06
CA LYS A 58 5.72 -13.37 6.94
C LYS A 58 6.22 -11.92 6.85
N PHE A 59 6.02 -11.30 5.68
CA PHE A 59 6.42 -9.93 5.43
C PHE A 59 5.42 -8.92 6.00
N GLU A 60 4.12 -9.13 5.81
CA GLU A 60 3.06 -8.21 6.23
C GLU A 60 3.08 -7.86 7.73
N ASP A 61 3.50 -8.79 8.58
CA ASP A 61 3.47 -8.63 10.04
C ASP A 61 4.64 -7.79 10.60
N GLY A 62 5.55 -7.29 9.74
CA GLY A 62 6.73 -6.54 10.16
C GLY A 62 6.67 -5.04 9.82
N ASP A 63 7.38 -4.24 10.63
CA ASP A 63 7.80 -2.89 10.26
C ASP A 63 9.11 -3.00 9.48
N HIS A 64 9.15 -2.47 8.25
CA HIS A 64 10.30 -2.61 7.36
C HIS A 64 10.71 -1.25 6.83
N MET A 65 12.01 -1.02 6.79
CA MET A 65 12.53 0.07 5.97
C MET A 65 12.24 -0.22 4.50
N GLU A 66 12.14 0.83 3.68
CA GLU A 66 11.89 0.70 2.23
C GLU A 66 12.88 -0.25 1.55
N VAL A 67 14.15 -0.19 1.95
CA VAL A 67 15.21 -1.09 1.42
C VAL A 67 14.92 -2.55 1.78
N GLU A 68 14.55 -2.83 3.03
CA GLU A 68 14.23 -4.19 3.48
C GLU A 68 12.96 -4.72 2.82
N PHE A 69 11.96 -3.85 2.58
CA PHE A 69 10.78 -4.17 1.79
C PHE A 69 11.19 -4.59 0.39
N GLU A 70 11.98 -3.77 -0.31
CA GLU A 70 12.37 -4.02 -1.71
C GLU A 70 13.21 -5.29 -1.88
N GLU A 71 14.13 -5.55 -0.95
CA GLU A 71 14.93 -6.78 -0.95
C GLU A 71 14.06 -8.02 -0.77
N LYS A 72 13.16 -8.01 0.23
CA LYS A 72 12.26 -9.14 0.50
C LYS A 72 11.25 -9.31 -0.65
N TRP A 73 10.73 -8.22 -1.20
CA TRP A 73 9.82 -8.23 -2.34
C TRP A 73 10.47 -8.89 -3.56
N ARG A 74 11.70 -8.51 -3.91
CA ARG A 74 12.44 -9.12 -5.01
C ARG A 74 12.73 -10.59 -4.80
N ALA A 75 12.91 -11.03 -3.56
CA ALA A 75 13.11 -12.43 -3.23
C ALA A 75 11.83 -13.28 -3.37
N LEU A 76 10.65 -12.66 -3.39
CA LEU A 76 9.35 -13.33 -3.58
C LEU A 76 8.94 -13.47 -5.04
N LEU A 77 9.48 -12.65 -5.95
CA LEU A 77 9.18 -12.67 -7.40
C LEU A 77 9.88 -13.82 -8.12
#